data_AF-A0A2V4B344-F1
#
_entry.id   AF-A0A2V4B344-F1
#
_cell.length_a   1.000
_cell.length_b   1.000
_cell.length_c   1.000
_cell.angle_alpha   90.00
_cell.angle_beta   90.00
_cell.angle_gamma   90.00
#
_symmetry.space_group_name_H-M   'P 1'
#
loop_
_entity.id
_entity.type
_entity.pdbx_description
1 polymer ?
#
loop_
_entity_poly.entity_id
_entity_poly.type
_entity_poly.pdbx_seq_one_letter_code
_entity_poly.pdbx_strand_id
1 'polypeptide(L)'
;MLAAVAGGAVLYVASPPRPLWWLAPVAFTLLVLAVYGRLGRRGFGYGVAFGVAYLLPLLRWLYDFLGVAFGVWPWLGLVVLEALFFGLMGVGMARVSRLPMAPVWMAAVVVAAEAVRSRVPYGGFPWGRVAFTQPEGVFLPLAAVGGAVLVGFAVALTGCGLAVLALRIRQAPRRWIAHAVVAVLPLVAGWVMVSLIETDAEVGTATVAVVQGNAPDAGIALLGQSATVRANHIAQADRLVDDVRAGRVPAPDLVILPESSNVFEAGRDDPDLDRIARELGVPVAVGGTAYGADGRASNRMILWSPQRGATEEYAKQQLVPFSEFVPLRAVAAAVTPFTDDPAGDMVSGDRPGVFDMGSARVGFAICYEVAYDYVLTEATRAGAQLLVVPTNNAWFGRTEMTYQQLAMARLRAVEHGRAVVVASTSGVSAIVQPDGRVTRSTGQFTAESMVERVPLRLSTTVATRFGSVPEWVVVSFAVVAVAVAFRRQVVTSHSPGK
;
A
#
# COMPACT_ATOMS: atom_id res chain seq x y z
N MET A 1 -17.69 15.06 19.11
CA MET A 1 -17.01 15.69 17.97
C MET A 1 -15.52 15.77 18.25
N LEU A 2 -15.09 16.48 19.29
CA LEU A 2 -13.68 16.55 19.70
C LEU A 2 -12.99 15.18 19.77
N ALA A 3 -13.59 14.17 20.41
CA ALA A 3 -13.02 12.82 20.45
C ALA A 3 -12.86 12.17 19.06
N ALA A 4 -13.77 12.41 18.11
CA ALA A 4 -13.66 11.88 16.75
C ALA A 4 -12.54 12.57 15.97
N VAL A 5 -12.43 13.89 16.08
CA VAL A 5 -11.33 14.68 15.47
C VAL A 5 -9.99 14.28 16.06
N ALA A 6 -9.91 14.18 17.39
CA ALA A 6 -8.71 13.72 18.09
C ALA A 6 -8.34 12.29 17.67
N GLY A 7 -9.33 11.39 17.53
CA GLY A 7 -9.11 10.04 17.01
C GLY A 7 -8.48 10.05 15.62
N GLY A 8 -8.99 10.85 14.69
CA GLY A 8 -8.44 10.94 13.33
C GLY A 8 -7.01 11.48 13.31
N ALA A 9 -6.75 12.53 14.10
CA ALA A 9 -5.40 13.08 14.26
C ALA A 9 -4.41 12.07 14.87
N VAL A 10 -4.86 11.30 15.88
CA VAL A 10 -4.06 10.23 16.49
C VAL A 10 -3.76 9.12 15.47
N LEU A 11 -4.69 8.78 14.58
CA LEU A 11 -4.44 7.80 13.52
C LEU A 11 -3.40 8.30 12.51
N TYR A 12 -3.40 9.59 12.18
CA TYR A 12 -2.35 10.19 11.35
C TYR A 12 -0.99 10.12 12.04
N VAL A 13 -0.93 10.45 13.33
CA VAL A 13 0.33 10.34 14.11
C VAL A 13 0.82 8.89 14.20
N ALA A 14 -0.10 7.91 14.22
CA ALA A 14 0.23 6.48 14.17
C ALA A 14 0.72 6.01 12.79
N SER A 15 0.57 6.83 11.74
CA SER A 15 0.95 6.48 10.38
C SER A 15 2.44 6.76 10.10
N PRO A 16 3.04 6.06 9.12
CA PRO A 16 4.40 6.32 8.66
C PRO A 16 4.64 7.80 8.32
N PRO A 17 5.84 8.34 8.56
CA PRO A 17 7.08 7.66 8.96
C PRO A 17 7.23 7.38 10.46
N ARG A 18 6.22 7.69 11.27
CA ARG A 18 6.34 7.67 12.73
C ARG A 18 6.22 6.24 13.26
N PRO A 19 7.10 5.76 14.16
CA PRO A 19 7.04 4.40 14.72
C PRO A 19 6.01 4.28 15.85
N LEU A 20 4.87 4.97 15.73
CA LEU A 20 3.86 5.12 16.79
C LEU A 20 2.62 4.25 16.52
N TRP A 21 2.83 3.05 16.00
CA TRP A 21 1.79 2.10 15.60
C TRP A 21 0.77 1.80 16.71
N TRP A 22 1.20 1.85 17.98
CA TRP A 22 0.39 1.60 19.18
C TRP A 22 -0.67 2.68 19.43
N LEU A 23 -0.58 3.83 18.75
CA LEU A 23 -1.63 4.87 18.77
C LEU A 23 -2.83 4.52 17.89
N ALA A 24 -2.70 3.63 16.89
CA ALA A 24 -3.81 3.30 16.01
C ALA A 24 -5.02 2.66 16.75
N PRO A 25 -4.84 1.71 17.71
CA PRO A 25 -5.95 1.28 18.57
C PRO A 25 -6.55 2.41 19.43
N VAL A 26 -5.74 3.38 19.87
CA VAL A 26 -6.22 4.55 20.64
C VAL A 26 -7.11 5.44 19.77
N ALA A 27 -6.74 5.66 18.50
CA ALA A 27 -7.57 6.39 17.54
C ALA A 27 -8.98 5.78 17.42
N PHE A 28 -9.07 4.46 17.24
CA PHE A 28 -10.35 3.76 17.19
C PHE A 28 -11.09 3.79 18.53
N THR A 29 -10.38 3.74 19.66
CA THR A 29 -10.97 3.91 20.99
C THR A 29 -11.73 5.24 21.07
N LEU A 30 -11.09 6.34 20.68
CA LEU A 30 -11.68 7.68 20.70
C LEU A 30 -12.88 7.81 19.74
N LEU A 31 -12.80 7.22 18.55
CA LEU A 31 -13.91 7.18 17.60
C LEU A 31 -15.11 6.42 18.18
N VAL A 32 -14.88 5.25 18.77
CA VAL A 32 -15.95 4.45 19.40
C VAL A 32 -16.59 5.22 20.54
N LEU A 33 -15.82 5.87 21.41
CA LEU A 33 -16.37 6.70 22.50
C LEU A 33 -17.27 7.84 21.97
N ALA A 34 -16.97 8.39 20.78
CA ALA A 34 -17.82 9.39 20.14
C ALA A 34 -19.12 8.79 19.56
N VAL A 35 -19.06 7.58 18.99
CA VAL A 35 -20.12 6.98 18.17
C VAL A 35 -21.03 6.01 18.96
N TYR A 36 -20.55 5.44 20.08
CA TYR A 36 -21.24 4.40 20.82
C TYR A 36 -22.66 4.80 21.25
N GLY A 37 -23.66 3.98 20.91
CA GLY A 37 -25.06 4.19 21.25
C GLY A 37 -25.76 5.35 20.51
N ARG A 38 -25.07 6.04 19.59
CA ARG A 38 -25.62 7.20 18.87
C ARG A 38 -26.58 6.80 17.75
N LEU A 39 -27.29 7.79 17.21
CA LEU A 39 -28.10 7.63 16.00
C LEU A 39 -27.20 7.56 14.77
N GLY A 40 -27.61 6.83 13.72
CA GLY A 40 -26.83 6.69 12.49
C GLY A 40 -26.40 8.02 11.87
N ARG A 41 -27.30 9.01 11.81
CA ARG A 41 -26.99 10.35 11.29
C ARG A 41 -25.87 11.06 12.06
N ARG A 42 -25.83 10.90 13.39
CA ARG A 42 -24.73 11.43 14.23
C ARG A 42 -23.44 10.63 14.03
N GLY A 43 -23.56 9.31 13.87
CA GLY A 43 -22.45 8.43 13.49
C GLY A 43 -21.77 8.87 12.20
N PHE A 44 -22.55 9.25 11.18
CA PHE A 44 -22.04 9.81 9.93
C PHE A 44 -21.15 11.04 10.17
N GLY A 45 -21.65 12.05 10.89
CA GLY A 45 -20.88 13.27 11.16
C GLY A 45 -19.60 13.02 11.95
N TYR A 46 -19.60 12.10 12.93
CA TYR A 46 -18.37 11.74 13.65
C TYR A 46 -17.39 10.96 12.78
N GLY A 47 -17.89 10.07 11.92
CA GLY A 47 -17.08 9.35 10.95
C GLY A 47 -16.40 10.29 9.96
N VAL A 48 -17.14 11.23 9.36
CA VAL A 48 -16.58 12.25 8.47
C VAL A 48 -15.51 13.09 9.19
N ALA A 49 -15.79 13.57 10.40
CA ALA A 49 -14.82 14.37 11.15
C ALA A 49 -13.53 13.61 11.49
N PHE A 50 -13.65 12.31 11.82
CA PHE A 50 -12.51 11.42 12.00
C PHE A 50 -11.73 11.24 10.69
N GLY A 51 -12.43 10.94 9.59
CA GLY A 51 -11.84 10.75 8.28
C GLY A 51 -11.09 11.99 7.79
N VAL A 52 -11.69 13.18 7.89
CA VAL A 52 -11.04 14.45 7.53
C VAL A 52 -9.80 14.70 8.38
N ALA A 53 -9.89 14.54 9.71
CA ALA A 53 -8.76 14.76 10.61
C ALA A 53 -7.59 13.80 10.36
N TYR A 54 -7.87 12.61 9.83
CA TYR A 54 -6.87 11.62 9.43
C TYR A 54 -6.30 11.87 8.04
N LEU A 55 -7.17 11.93 7.03
CA LEU A 55 -6.79 11.93 5.60
C LEU A 55 -6.22 13.26 5.15
N LEU A 56 -6.66 14.38 5.73
CA LEU A 56 -6.15 15.70 5.36
C LEU A 56 -4.62 15.75 5.50
N PRO A 57 -4.02 15.54 6.69
CA PRO A 57 -2.56 15.54 6.80
C PRO A 57 -1.89 14.35 6.11
N LEU A 58 -2.52 13.15 6.11
CA LEU A 58 -1.95 11.95 5.50
C LEU A 58 -1.68 12.11 3.99
N LEU A 59 -2.62 12.76 3.29
CA LEU A 59 -2.61 12.91 1.83
C LEU A 59 -2.05 14.25 1.36
N ARG A 60 -1.41 15.00 2.26
CA ARG A 60 -0.84 16.33 1.93
C ARG A 60 0.11 16.28 0.74
N TRP A 61 0.81 15.16 0.54
CA TRP A 61 1.73 14.97 -0.60
C TRP A 61 1.06 15.11 -1.98
N LEU A 62 -0.28 14.97 -2.09
CA LEU A 62 -1.00 15.23 -3.35
C LEU A 62 -0.97 16.71 -3.74
N TYR A 63 -0.95 17.61 -2.75
CA TYR A 63 -0.80 19.05 -2.99
C TYR A 63 0.59 19.35 -3.57
N ASP A 64 1.62 18.69 -3.04
CA ASP A 64 3.00 18.88 -3.51
C ASP A 64 3.20 18.29 -4.91
N PHE A 65 2.52 17.19 -5.25
CA PHE A 65 2.54 16.58 -6.58
C PHE A 65 1.92 17.46 -7.68
N LEU A 66 0.67 17.89 -7.46
CA LEU A 66 -0.05 18.68 -8.47
C LEU A 66 0.42 20.14 -8.49
N GLY A 67 1.09 20.60 -7.43
CA GLY A 67 1.74 21.90 -7.36
C GLY A 67 0.76 23.09 -7.37
N VAL A 68 1.33 24.30 -7.40
CA VAL A 68 0.58 25.57 -7.39
C VAL A 68 -0.37 25.69 -8.60
N ALA A 69 -0.03 25.03 -9.71
CA ALA A 69 -0.81 25.07 -10.95
C ALA A 69 -2.23 24.48 -10.81
N PHE A 70 -2.43 23.47 -9.97
CA PHE A 70 -3.73 22.83 -9.71
C PHE A 70 -4.37 23.32 -8.39
N GLY A 71 -3.56 23.96 -7.55
CA GLY A 71 -3.98 24.42 -6.24
C GLY A 71 -4.38 23.29 -5.30
N VAL A 72 -5.15 23.65 -4.27
CA VAL A 72 -5.49 22.76 -3.15
C VAL A 72 -6.67 21.83 -3.46
N TRP A 73 -7.39 22.06 -4.56
CA TRP A 73 -8.72 21.50 -4.79
C TRP A 73 -8.76 19.99 -5.02
N PRO A 74 -7.87 19.36 -5.83
CA PRO A 74 -7.91 17.92 -6.03
C PRO A 74 -7.61 17.14 -4.73
N TRP A 75 -6.65 17.62 -3.93
CA TRP A 75 -6.35 17.06 -2.62
C TRP A 75 -7.56 17.16 -1.68
N LEU A 76 -8.17 18.34 -1.54
CA LEU A 76 -9.37 18.50 -0.70
C LEU A 76 -10.56 17.68 -1.21
N GLY A 77 -10.74 17.62 -2.53
CA GLY A 77 -11.80 16.82 -3.17
C GLY A 77 -11.67 15.34 -2.84
N LEU A 78 -10.45 14.80 -2.95
CA LEU A 78 -10.18 13.41 -2.55
C LEU A 78 -10.39 13.21 -1.06
N VAL A 79 -9.88 14.09 -0.20
CA VAL A 79 -10.08 14.01 1.26
C VAL A 79 -11.56 14.00 1.61
N VAL A 80 -12.37 14.86 0.98
CA VAL A 80 -13.82 14.90 1.20
C VAL A 80 -14.47 13.61 0.75
N LEU A 81 -14.21 13.14 -0.47
CA LEU A 81 -14.77 11.90 -1.01
C LEU A 81 -14.43 10.70 -0.11
N GLU A 82 -13.16 10.56 0.25
CA GLU A 82 -12.67 9.49 1.11
C GLU A 82 -13.28 9.58 2.53
N ALA A 83 -13.43 10.79 3.08
CA ALA A 83 -14.08 10.99 4.38
C ALA A 83 -15.57 10.60 4.39
N LEU A 84 -16.27 10.57 3.24
CA LEU A 84 -17.63 10.06 3.17
C LEU A 84 -17.69 8.56 3.49
N PHE A 85 -16.69 7.77 3.09
CA PHE A 85 -16.59 6.36 3.47
C PHE A 85 -16.39 6.19 4.97
N PHE A 86 -15.58 7.05 5.60
CA PHE A 86 -15.48 7.10 7.07
C PHE A 86 -16.82 7.52 7.72
N GLY A 87 -17.60 8.39 7.07
CA GLY A 87 -18.97 8.69 7.46
C GLY A 87 -19.87 7.44 7.45
N LEU A 88 -19.86 6.67 6.36
CA LEU A 88 -20.61 5.42 6.25
C LEU A 88 -20.18 4.38 7.29
N MET A 89 -18.86 4.26 7.52
CA MET A 89 -18.29 3.48 8.62
C MET A 89 -18.88 3.91 9.97
N GLY A 90 -18.92 5.23 10.24
CA GLY A 90 -19.50 5.79 11.45
C GLY A 90 -21.00 5.48 11.61
N VAL A 91 -21.77 5.43 10.50
CA VAL A 91 -23.16 4.96 10.52
C VAL A 91 -23.23 3.51 10.95
N GLY A 92 -22.45 2.63 10.31
CA GLY A 92 -22.43 1.19 10.62
C GLY A 92 -22.04 0.93 12.07
N MET A 93 -20.94 1.54 12.53
CA MET A 93 -20.45 1.47 13.90
C MET A 93 -21.53 1.92 14.91
N ALA A 94 -22.23 3.02 14.65
CA ALA A 94 -23.33 3.48 15.50
C ALA A 94 -24.46 2.44 15.61
N ARG A 95 -24.82 1.77 14.50
CA ARG A 95 -25.88 0.76 14.51
C ARG A 95 -25.48 -0.48 15.27
N VAL A 96 -24.32 -1.04 14.96
CA VAL A 96 -23.86 -2.30 15.56
C VAL A 96 -23.39 -2.14 17.01
N SER A 97 -23.14 -0.89 17.48
CA SER A 97 -22.80 -0.61 18.88
C SER A 97 -23.85 -1.08 19.90
N ARG A 98 -25.09 -1.32 19.47
CA ARG A 98 -26.19 -1.83 20.31
C ARG A 98 -26.27 -3.35 20.36
N LEU A 99 -25.48 -4.06 19.56
CA LEU A 99 -25.45 -5.52 19.52
C LEU A 99 -24.57 -6.07 20.66
N PRO A 100 -24.84 -7.30 21.15
CA PRO A 100 -23.89 -8.00 22.01
C PRO A 100 -22.55 -8.17 21.27
N MET A 101 -21.44 -8.09 22.01
CA MET A 101 -20.10 -8.10 21.43
C MET A 101 -19.87 -7.00 20.38
N ALA A 102 -20.48 -5.83 20.58
CA ALA A 102 -20.32 -4.63 19.76
C ALA A 102 -18.90 -4.41 19.19
N PRO A 103 -17.79 -4.56 19.96
CA PRO A 103 -16.45 -4.36 19.41
C PRO A 103 -16.11 -5.19 18.16
N VAL A 104 -16.56 -6.44 18.11
CA VAL A 104 -16.30 -7.36 16.99
C VAL A 104 -16.99 -6.84 15.73
N TRP A 105 -18.27 -6.48 15.84
CA TRP A 105 -19.04 -5.95 14.72
C TRP A 105 -18.54 -4.58 14.26
N MET A 106 -18.11 -3.72 15.20
CA MET A 106 -17.54 -2.42 14.87
C MET A 106 -16.23 -2.56 14.10
N ALA A 107 -15.35 -3.48 14.51
CA ALA A 107 -14.11 -3.78 13.78
C ALA A 107 -14.39 -4.36 12.38
N ALA A 108 -15.40 -5.24 12.25
CA ALA A 108 -15.82 -5.77 10.95
C ALA A 108 -16.35 -4.65 10.03
N VAL A 109 -17.08 -3.67 10.58
CA VAL A 109 -17.55 -2.49 9.83
C VAL A 109 -16.37 -1.62 9.34
N VAL A 110 -15.29 -1.48 10.12
CA VAL A 110 -14.08 -0.77 9.67
C VAL A 110 -13.51 -1.45 8.42
N VAL A 111 -13.29 -2.76 8.48
CA VAL A 111 -12.81 -3.55 7.33
C VAL A 111 -13.75 -3.45 6.13
N ALA A 112 -15.06 -3.53 6.35
CA ALA A 112 -16.03 -3.43 5.26
C ALA A 112 -16.01 -2.04 4.59
N ALA A 113 -15.83 -0.97 5.35
CA ALA A 113 -15.67 0.36 4.79
C ALA A 113 -14.38 0.48 3.97
N GLU A 114 -13.26 -0.08 4.46
CA GLU A 114 -12.00 -0.14 3.70
C GLU A 114 -12.11 -0.97 2.43
N ALA A 115 -12.80 -2.10 2.47
CA ALA A 115 -12.99 -2.98 1.32
C ALA A 115 -13.74 -2.28 0.18
N VAL A 116 -14.75 -1.47 0.51
CA VAL A 116 -15.50 -0.66 -0.47
C VAL A 116 -14.64 0.49 -1.00
N ARG A 117 -14.00 1.23 -0.09
CA ARG A 117 -13.12 2.37 -0.42
C ARG A 117 -11.95 1.97 -1.31
N SER A 118 -11.44 0.76 -1.15
CA SER A 118 -10.34 0.19 -1.95
C SER A 118 -10.77 -0.32 -3.34
N ARG A 119 -12.04 -0.15 -3.72
CA ARG A 119 -12.58 -0.63 -5.02
C ARG A 119 -13.40 0.40 -5.79
N VAL A 120 -14.04 1.32 -5.08
CA VAL A 120 -15.01 2.25 -5.68
C VAL A 120 -14.68 3.68 -5.26
N PRO A 121 -14.71 4.65 -6.18
CA PRO A 121 -14.84 4.50 -7.64
C PRO A 121 -13.49 4.21 -8.34
N TYR A 122 -13.52 3.77 -9.61
CA TYR A 122 -12.34 3.66 -10.50
C TYR A 122 -11.18 2.79 -9.98
N GLY A 123 -11.50 1.64 -9.37
CA GLY A 123 -10.49 0.80 -8.72
C GLY A 123 -10.19 1.23 -7.28
N GLY A 124 -10.79 2.31 -6.79
CA GLY A 124 -10.75 2.75 -5.40
C GLY A 124 -9.39 3.29 -4.96
N PHE A 125 -9.29 3.56 -3.65
CA PHE A 125 -8.13 4.19 -3.04
C PHE A 125 -7.79 3.49 -1.72
N PRO A 126 -6.96 2.42 -1.74
CA PRO A 126 -6.59 1.68 -0.52
C PRO A 126 -5.61 2.44 0.38
N TRP A 127 -5.12 3.62 -0.03
CA TRP A 127 -4.17 4.39 0.74
C TRP A 127 -4.72 4.74 2.12
N GLY A 128 -3.88 4.65 3.16
CA GLY A 128 -4.30 4.92 4.53
C GLY A 128 -5.15 3.82 5.18
N ARG A 129 -5.19 2.60 4.63
CA ARG A 129 -5.75 1.44 5.37
C ARG A 129 -5.08 1.27 6.73
N VAL A 130 -5.85 0.86 7.72
CA VAL A 130 -5.40 0.68 9.11
C VAL A 130 -4.18 -0.24 9.20
N ALA A 131 -4.13 -1.29 8.37
CA ALA A 131 -3.00 -2.22 8.31
C ALA A 131 -1.66 -1.52 8.07
N PHE A 132 -1.65 -0.45 7.28
CA PHE A 132 -0.43 0.28 6.93
C PHE A 132 0.10 1.19 8.05
N THR A 133 -0.61 1.28 9.18
CA THR A 133 -0.09 1.88 10.42
C THR A 133 0.79 0.93 11.23
N GLN A 134 0.90 -0.34 10.81
CA GLN A 134 1.54 -1.42 11.57
C GLN A 134 2.86 -1.97 11.01
N PRO A 135 3.69 -1.25 10.23
CA PRO A 135 4.92 -1.84 9.67
C PRO A 135 5.95 -2.25 10.73
N GLU A 136 5.79 -1.80 11.98
CA GLU A 136 6.61 -2.14 13.16
C GLU A 136 5.77 -2.66 14.33
N GLY A 137 4.48 -2.88 14.09
CA GLY A 137 3.52 -3.18 15.14
C GLY A 137 3.50 -4.65 15.51
N VAL A 138 3.10 -4.94 16.76
CA VAL A 138 2.87 -6.32 17.23
C VAL A 138 1.81 -7.05 16.40
N PHE A 139 0.96 -6.31 15.69
CA PHE A 139 -0.06 -6.89 14.80
C PHE A 139 0.48 -7.32 13.44
N LEU A 140 1.67 -6.86 13.03
CA LEU A 140 2.25 -7.14 11.71
C LEU A 140 2.29 -8.65 11.37
N PRO A 141 2.70 -9.55 12.28
CA PRO A 141 2.73 -10.99 11.97
C PRO A 141 1.39 -11.62 11.59
N LEU A 142 0.27 -10.98 11.94
CA LEU A 142 -1.06 -11.43 11.52
C LEU A 142 -1.25 -11.30 10.00
N ALA A 143 -0.42 -10.50 9.31
CA ALA A 143 -0.42 -10.38 7.86
C ALA A 143 -0.12 -11.72 7.17
N ALA A 144 0.74 -12.57 7.74
CA ALA A 144 1.00 -13.91 7.19
C ALA A 144 -0.24 -14.84 7.24
N VAL A 145 -1.23 -14.54 8.08
CA VAL A 145 -2.43 -15.38 8.25
C VAL A 145 -3.60 -14.85 7.44
N GLY A 146 -3.92 -13.57 7.57
CA GLY A 146 -5.11 -12.99 6.94
C GLY A 146 -4.84 -11.67 6.23
N GLY A 147 -3.58 -11.40 5.87
CA GLY A 147 -3.18 -10.25 5.10
C GLY A 147 -3.44 -8.92 5.80
N ALA A 148 -3.48 -7.86 5.01
CA ALA A 148 -3.83 -6.51 5.47
C ALA A 148 -5.18 -6.49 6.22
N VAL A 149 -6.14 -7.32 5.81
CA VAL A 149 -7.47 -7.40 6.40
C VAL A 149 -7.42 -7.80 7.87
N LEU A 150 -6.70 -8.86 8.21
CA LEU A 150 -6.63 -9.34 9.60
C LEU A 150 -5.87 -8.36 10.49
N VAL A 151 -4.82 -7.71 9.97
CA VAL A 151 -4.10 -6.66 10.71
C VAL A 151 -5.01 -5.47 10.99
N GLY A 152 -5.71 -4.95 9.98
CA GLY A 152 -6.66 -3.85 10.13
C GLY A 152 -7.79 -4.20 11.11
N PHE A 153 -8.35 -5.42 11.00
CA PHE A 153 -9.35 -5.94 11.92
C PHE A 153 -8.82 -6.02 13.36
N ALA A 154 -7.61 -6.54 13.58
CA ALA A 154 -7.01 -6.69 14.90
C ALA A 154 -6.78 -5.34 15.60
N VAL A 155 -6.29 -4.34 14.87
CA VAL A 155 -6.10 -2.97 15.38
C VAL A 155 -7.44 -2.35 15.75
N ALA A 156 -8.42 -2.41 14.85
CA ALA A 156 -9.75 -1.88 15.09
C ALA A 156 -10.45 -2.60 16.25
N LEU A 157 -10.32 -3.92 16.34
CA LEU A 157 -10.89 -4.74 17.41
C LEU A 157 -10.30 -4.39 18.77
N THR A 158 -8.99 -4.20 18.85
CA THR A 158 -8.29 -3.76 20.05
C THR A 158 -8.86 -2.42 20.52
N GLY A 159 -8.92 -1.42 19.65
CA GLY A 159 -9.46 -0.10 19.98
C GLY A 159 -10.95 -0.10 20.35
N CYS A 160 -11.77 -0.86 19.60
CA CYS A 160 -13.19 -1.01 19.92
C CYS A 160 -13.39 -1.72 21.27
N GLY A 161 -12.58 -2.74 21.56
CA GLY A 161 -12.61 -3.49 22.82
C GLY A 161 -12.27 -2.60 24.00
N LEU A 162 -11.20 -1.80 23.90
CA LEU A 162 -10.78 -0.83 24.92
C LEU A 162 -11.88 0.19 25.22
N ALA A 163 -12.52 0.75 24.19
CA ALA A 163 -13.59 1.73 24.39
C ALA A 163 -14.80 1.12 25.11
N VAL A 164 -15.25 -0.08 24.69
CA VAL A 164 -16.40 -0.74 25.33
C VAL A 164 -16.06 -1.21 26.74
N LEU A 165 -14.82 -1.68 26.99
CA LEU A 165 -14.33 -1.98 28.33
C LEU A 165 -14.42 -0.74 29.23
N ALA A 166 -13.91 0.41 28.79
CA ALA A 166 -13.97 1.67 29.54
C ALA A 166 -15.41 2.08 29.87
N LEU A 167 -16.35 1.90 28.94
CA LEU A 167 -17.76 2.22 29.15
C LEU A 167 -18.48 1.25 30.10
N ARG A 168 -18.09 -0.03 30.12
CA ARG A 168 -18.84 -1.11 30.80
C ARG A 168 -18.22 -1.58 32.11
N ILE A 169 -16.95 -1.29 32.38
CA ILE A 169 -16.23 -1.78 33.57
C ILE A 169 -16.94 -1.43 34.88
N ARG A 170 -17.60 -0.27 34.95
CA ARG A 170 -18.40 0.17 36.12
C ARG A 170 -19.86 -0.28 36.12
N GLN A 171 -20.39 -0.75 34.99
CA GLN A 171 -21.82 -1.03 34.81
C GLN A 171 -22.15 -2.53 34.79
N ALA A 172 -21.19 -3.39 34.47
CA ALA A 172 -21.42 -4.83 34.31
C ALA A 172 -20.22 -5.64 34.84
N PRO A 173 -20.11 -5.86 36.17
CA PRO A 173 -18.92 -6.41 36.82
C PRO A 173 -18.58 -7.86 36.44
N ARG A 174 -19.46 -8.57 35.73
CA ARG A 174 -19.19 -9.91 35.17
C ARG A 174 -18.93 -9.93 33.65
N ARG A 175 -19.28 -8.87 32.92
CA ARG A 175 -19.16 -8.83 31.45
C ARG A 175 -17.91 -8.11 30.95
N TRP A 176 -17.19 -7.41 31.83
CA TRP A 176 -15.95 -6.71 31.46
C TRP A 176 -14.85 -7.68 30.99
N ILE A 177 -14.80 -8.91 31.52
CA ILE A 177 -13.79 -9.93 31.14
C ILE A 177 -13.85 -10.21 29.64
N ALA A 178 -15.05 -10.40 29.08
CA ALA A 178 -15.20 -10.65 27.64
C ALA A 178 -14.66 -9.48 26.79
N HIS A 179 -14.86 -8.24 27.23
CA HIS A 179 -14.36 -7.06 26.52
C HIS A 179 -12.84 -6.87 26.69
N ALA A 180 -12.30 -7.20 27.87
CA ALA A 180 -10.87 -7.23 28.11
C ALA A 180 -10.18 -8.29 27.24
N VAL A 181 -10.75 -9.50 27.14
CA VAL A 181 -10.27 -10.54 26.23
C VAL A 181 -10.29 -10.06 24.79
N VAL A 182 -11.38 -9.43 24.32
CA VAL A 182 -11.44 -8.89 22.96
C VAL A 182 -10.38 -7.81 22.71
N ALA A 183 -10.08 -6.97 23.69
CA ALA A 183 -9.05 -5.94 23.56
C ALA A 183 -7.62 -6.53 23.55
N VAL A 184 -7.35 -7.58 24.33
CA VAL A 184 -6.00 -8.12 24.54
C VAL A 184 -5.65 -9.25 23.56
N LEU A 185 -6.63 -10.07 23.16
CA LEU A 185 -6.41 -11.25 22.32
C LEU A 185 -5.65 -10.93 21.02
N PRO A 186 -5.95 -9.85 20.26
CA PRO A 186 -5.23 -9.58 19.03
C PRO A 186 -3.76 -9.20 19.25
N LEU A 187 -3.44 -8.56 20.39
CA LEU A 187 -2.06 -8.26 20.79
C LEU A 187 -1.28 -9.55 21.11
N VAL A 188 -1.89 -10.45 21.87
CA VAL A 188 -1.30 -11.75 22.22
C VAL A 188 -1.12 -12.60 20.97
N ALA A 189 -2.13 -12.65 20.09
CA ALA A 189 -2.05 -13.38 18.84
C ALA A 189 -0.91 -12.85 17.96
N GLY A 190 -0.80 -11.54 17.80
CA GLY A 190 0.29 -10.92 17.05
C GLY A 190 1.66 -11.25 17.63
N TRP A 191 1.81 -11.16 18.96
CA TRP A 191 3.05 -11.49 19.65
C TRP A 191 3.46 -12.96 19.50
N VAL A 192 2.52 -13.90 19.65
CA VAL A 192 2.79 -15.34 19.44
C VAL A 192 3.20 -15.61 18.00
N MET A 193 2.54 -14.97 17.03
CA MET A 193 2.82 -15.16 15.60
C MET A 193 4.20 -14.68 15.18
N VAL A 194 4.87 -13.80 15.95
CA VAL A 194 6.27 -13.39 15.65
C VAL A 194 7.18 -14.62 15.53
N SER A 195 7.01 -15.60 16.42
CA SER A 195 7.83 -16.82 16.44
C SER A 195 7.52 -17.81 15.31
N LEU A 196 6.43 -17.60 14.58
CA LEU A 196 5.96 -18.46 13.49
C LEU A 196 6.26 -17.86 12.11
N ILE A 197 6.80 -16.64 12.03
CA ILE A 197 7.28 -16.09 10.77
C ILE A 197 8.65 -16.70 10.49
N GLU A 198 8.68 -17.57 9.48
CA GLU A 198 9.92 -18.08 8.93
C GLU A 198 10.53 -17.07 7.95
N THR A 199 11.81 -16.78 8.13
CA THR A 199 12.56 -15.83 7.29
C THR A 199 13.69 -16.47 6.52
N ASP A 200 14.06 -17.71 6.85
CA ASP A 200 15.19 -18.41 6.26
C ASP A 200 15.00 -18.65 4.75
N ALA A 201 16.13 -18.74 4.05
CA ALA A 201 16.18 -19.15 2.66
C ALA A 201 15.76 -20.61 2.51
N GLU A 202 14.89 -20.91 1.54
CA GLU A 202 14.47 -22.28 1.22
C GLU A 202 15.15 -22.81 -0.03
N VAL A 203 15.39 -21.92 -1.00
CA VAL A 203 16.00 -22.24 -2.29
C VAL A 203 17.21 -21.35 -2.57
N GLY A 204 17.97 -21.05 -1.52
CA GLY A 204 19.16 -20.23 -1.56
C GLY A 204 18.88 -18.73 -1.45
N THR A 205 19.86 -17.93 -1.85
CA THR A 205 19.82 -16.47 -1.73
C THR A 205 20.18 -15.84 -3.06
N ALA A 206 19.68 -14.63 -3.30
CA ALA A 206 20.12 -13.78 -4.40
C ALA A 206 20.75 -12.49 -3.85
N THR A 207 21.85 -12.05 -4.44
CA THR A 207 22.40 -10.71 -4.24
C THR A 207 21.76 -9.75 -5.24
N VAL A 208 20.93 -8.85 -4.75
CA VAL A 208 20.16 -7.90 -5.58
C VAL A 208 20.83 -6.55 -5.55
N ALA A 209 21.07 -5.98 -6.73
CA ALA A 209 21.44 -4.57 -6.86
C ALA A 209 20.23 -3.71 -7.23
N VAL A 210 20.07 -2.58 -6.56
CA VAL A 210 19.10 -1.52 -6.88
C VAL A 210 19.86 -0.28 -7.32
N VAL A 211 19.47 0.29 -8.47
CA VAL A 211 20.07 1.51 -9.03
C VAL A 211 19.12 2.68 -8.86
N GLN A 212 19.43 3.59 -7.93
CA GLN A 212 18.69 4.83 -7.73
C GLN A 212 19.45 5.99 -8.38
N GLY A 213 19.03 6.39 -9.58
CA GLY A 213 19.68 7.43 -10.37
C GLY A 213 19.48 8.85 -9.84
N ASN A 214 18.42 9.09 -9.06
CA ASN A 214 17.89 10.40 -8.70
C ASN A 214 17.12 11.10 -9.84
N ALA A 215 16.28 12.07 -9.48
CA ALA A 215 15.55 12.93 -10.39
C ALA A 215 15.53 14.38 -9.88
N PRO A 216 15.33 15.38 -10.77
CA PRO A 216 15.05 16.74 -10.34
C PRO A 216 13.82 16.80 -9.42
N ASP A 217 13.92 17.56 -8.33
CA ASP A 217 12.77 17.85 -7.46
C ASP A 217 11.93 18.98 -8.07
N ALA A 218 11.14 18.62 -9.08
CA ALA A 218 10.45 19.56 -9.95
C ALA A 218 8.90 19.41 -9.94
N GLY A 219 8.35 18.52 -9.12
CA GLY A 219 6.92 18.21 -9.08
C GLY A 219 6.38 17.87 -10.48
N ILE A 220 5.27 18.50 -10.88
CA ILE A 220 4.65 18.28 -12.20
C ILE A 220 5.56 18.62 -13.40
N ALA A 221 6.55 19.51 -13.24
CA ALA A 221 7.48 19.84 -14.32
C ALA A 221 8.41 18.68 -14.69
N LEU A 222 8.40 17.59 -13.92
CA LEU A 222 9.08 16.34 -14.23
C LEU A 222 8.55 15.68 -15.53
N LEU A 223 7.32 16.01 -15.99
CA LEU A 223 6.76 15.51 -17.26
C LEU A 223 7.69 15.74 -18.47
N GLY A 224 8.48 16.81 -18.46
CA GLY A 224 9.43 17.14 -19.53
C GLY A 224 10.88 16.67 -19.28
N GLN A 225 11.13 15.87 -18.24
CA GLN A 225 12.49 15.56 -17.76
C GLN A 225 12.87 14.08 -17.90
N SER A 226 12.13 13.30 -18.69
CA SER A 226 12.39 11.86 -18.89
C SER A 226 13.82 11.57 -19.35
N ALA A 227 14.37 12.38 -20.25
CA ALA A 227 15.76 12.26 -20.71
C ALA A 227 16.78 12.48 -19.57
N THR A 228 16.54 13.46 -18.70
CA THR A 228 17.39 13.73 -17.53
C THR A 228 17.33 12.58 -16.53
N VAL A 229 16.13 12.08 -16.23
CA VAL A 229 15.93 10.94 -15.33
C VAL A 229 16.62 9.70 -15.88
N ARG A 230 16.46 9.41 -17.18
CA ARG A 230 17.18 8.31 -17.85
C ARG A 230 18.69 8.47 -17.72
N ALA A 231 19.24 9.63 -18.08
CA ALA A 231 20.68 9.88 -18.01
C ALA A 231 21.24 9.67 -16.60
N ASN A 232 20.51 10.09 -15.58
CA ASN A 232 20.86 9.86 -14.18
C ASN A 232 20.91 8.36 -13.82
N HIS A 233 19.92 7.57 -14.25
CA HIS A 233 19.89 6.12 -14.00
C HIS A 233 21.02 5.38 -14.73
N ILE A 234 21.29 5.72 -15.99
CA ILE A 234 22.40 5.14 -16.75
C ILE A 234 23.73 5.48 -16.09
N ALA A 235 23.95 6.75 -15.71
CA ALA A 235 25.18 7.15 -15.03
C ALA A 235 25.39 6.43 -13.70
N GLN A 236 24.31 6.19 -12.93
CA GLN A 236 24.41 5.45 -11.68
C GLN A 236 24.61 3.93 -11.91
N ALA A 237 24.03 3.36 -12.97
CA ALA A 237 24.28 1.98 -13.36
C ALA A 237 25.74 1.78 -13.81
N ASP A 238 26.33 2.74 -14.53
CA ASP A 238 27.74 2.72 -14.91
C ASP A 238 28.66 2.77 -13.67
N ARG A 239 28.32 3.58 -12.66
CA ARG A 239 29.05 3.56 -11.38
C ARG A 239 28.96 2.20 -10.68
N LEU A 240 27.79 1.55 -10.72
CA LEU A 240 27.63 0.20 -10.17
C LEU A 240 28.52 -0.81 -10.92
N VAL A 241 28.60 -0.72 -12.26
CA VAL A 241 29.52 -1.55 -13.07
C VAL A 241 30.96 -1.38 -12.59
N ASP A 242 31.41 -0.13 -12.43
CA ASP A 242 32.76 0.18 -11.96
C ASP A 242 33.02 -0.31 -10.53
N ASP A 243 32.05 -0.16 -9.64
CA ASP A 243 32.14 -0.62 -8.25
C ASP A 243 32.23 -2.15 -8.14
N VAL A 244 31.48 -2.88 -8.97
CA VAL A 244 31.56 -4.35 -9.06
C VAL A 244 32.90 -4.79 -9.63
N ARG A 245 33.36 -4.18 -10.74
CA ARG A 245 34.66 -4.50 -11.36
C ARG A 245 35.84 -4.24 -10.43
N ALA A 246 35.77 -3.16 -9.66
CA ALA A 246 36.79 -2.81 -8.68
C ALA A 246 36.68 -3.62 -7.37
N GLY A 247 35.67 -4.47 -7.21
CA GLY A 247 35.43 -5.25 -5.99
C GLY A 247 35.02 -4.40 -4.78
N ARG A 248 34.53 -3.18 -4.99
CA ARG A 248 34.03 -2.29 -3.93
C ARG A 248 32.68 -2.75 -3.39
N VAL A 249 31.89 -3.42 -4.22
CA VAL A 249 30.64 -4.08 -3.84
C VAL A 249 30.63 -5.53 -4.34
N PRO A 250 29.86 -6.43 -3.71
CA PRO A 250 29.70 -7.78 -4.23
C PRO A 250 29.11 -7.79 -5.64
N ALA A 251 29.50 -8.76 -6.46
CA ALA A 251 28.83 -9.00 -7.74
C ALA A 251 27.35 -9.36 -7.50
N PRO A 252 26.38 -8.64 -8.08
CA PRO A 252 24.98 -8.98 -7.95
C PRO A 252 24.59 -10.15 -8.85
N ASP A 253 23.55 -10.89 -8.46
CA ASP A 253 22.90 -11.92 -9.28
C ASP A 253 21.84 -11.32 -10.22
N LEU A 254 21.29 -10.16 -9.86
CA LEU A 254 20.31 -9.42 -10.65
C LEU A 254 20.29 -7.93 -10.28
N VAL A 255 19.86 -7.09 -11.21
CA VAL A 255 19.83 -5.63 -11.07
C VAL A 255 18.43 -5.08 -11.34
N ILE A 256 17.96 -4.17 -10.50
CA ILE A 256 16.67 -3.49 -10.65
C ILE A 256 16.90 -1.98 -10.83
N LEU A 257 16.38 -1.45 -11.94
CA LEU A 257 16.18 -0.02 -12.15
C LEU A 257 14.70 0.32 -11.90
N PRO A 258 14.40 1.46 -11.25
CA PRO A 258 13.05 1.82 -10.82
C PRO A 258 12.11 2.17 -11.98
N GLU A 259 10.86 2.50 -11.64
CA GLU A 259 9.86 3.03 -12.58
C GLU A 259 10.37 4.32 -13.25
N SER A 260 9.94 4.56 -14.49
CA SER A 260 10.33 5.76 -15.27
C SER A 260 11.84 5.94 -15.49
N SER A 261 12.64 4.88 -15.34
CA SER A 261 14.08 4.92 -15.65
C SER A 261 14.36 5.06 -17.15
N ASN A 262 13.39 4.70 -18.00
CA ASN A 262 13.52 4.80 -19.44
C ASN A 262 12.19 5.14 -20.13
N VAL A 263 12.29 5.51 -21.41
CA VAL A 263 11.16 5.57 -22.34
C VAL A 263 11.48 4.61 -23.50
N PHE A 264 10.61 3.65 -23.73
CA PHE A 264 10.79 2.60 -24.72
C PHE A 264 9.92 2.83 -25.94
N GLU A 265 10.58 3.02 -27.07
CA GLU A 265 9.96 2.99 -28.40
C GLU A 265 9.57 1.55 -28.78
N ALA A 266 8.73 1.37 -29.79
CA ALA A 266 8.16 0.07 -30.18
C ALA A 266 9.22 -1.03 -30.46
N GLY A 267 10.43 -0.65 -30.90
CA GLY A 267 11.54 -1.58 -31.17
C GLY A 267 12.21 -2.13 -29.91
N ARG A 268 12.12 -1.41 -28.78
CA ARG A 268 12.67 -1.79 -27.47
C ARG A 268 14.19 -2.06 -27.46
N ASP A 269 14.93 -1.59 -28.46
CA ASP A 269 16.39 -1.64 -28.47
C ASP A 269 16.96 -0.48 -27.64
N ASP A 270 17.87 -0.78 -26.72
CA ASP A 270 18.57 0.25 -25.94
C ASP A 270 20.05 -0.16 -25.74
N PRO A 271 21.00 0.47 -26.46
CA PRO A 271 22.41 0.06 -26.43
C PRO A 271 23.09 0.30 -25.08
N ASP A 272 22.62 1.28 -24.28
CA ASP A 272 23.18 1.55 -22.96
C ASP A 272 22.80 0.42 -22.00
N LEU A 273 21.52 0.04 -21.98
CA LEU A 273 21.02 -1.04 -21.13
C LEU A 273 21.60 -2.40 -21.54
N ASP A 274 21.72 -2.63 -22.84
CA ASP A 274 22.39 -3.80 -23.42
C ASP A 274 23.85 -3.90 -22.96
N ARG A 275 24.56 -2.78 -22.97
CA ARG A 275 25.94 -2.69 -22.47
C ARG A 275 25.97 -2.96 -20.97
N ILE A 276 25.15 -2.31 -20.16
CA ILE A 276 25.10 -2.51 -18.70
C ILE A 276 24.85 -3.98 -18.36
N ALA A 277 23.86 -4.62 -18.99
CA ALA A 277 23.55 -6.03 -18.77
C ALA A 277 24.74 -6.94 -19.16
N ARG A 278 25.40 -6.68 -20.29
CA ARG A 278 26.61 -7.40 -20.70
C ARG A 278 27.79 -7.20 -19.75
N GLU A 279 28.03 -5.98 -19.31
CA GLU A 279 29.18 -5.63 -18.47
C GLU A 279 29.06 -6.17 -17.05
N LEU A 280 27.84 -6.22 -16.50
CA LEU A 280 27.56 -6.89 -15.22
C LEU A 280 27.45 -8.41 -15.37
N GLY A 281 27.10 -8.89 -16.56
CA GLY A 281 26.93 -10.32 -16.84
C GLY A 281 25.67 -10.93 -16.22
N VAL A 282 24.72 -10.11 -15.75
CA VAL A 282 23.50 -10.54 -15.05
C VAL A 282 22.24 -9.84 -15.57
N PRO A 283 21.04 -10.41 -15.35
CA PRO A 283 19.80 -9.81 -15.84
C PRO A 283 19.49 -8.48 -15.15
N VAL A 284 18.98 -7.53 -15.95
CA VAL A 284 18.62 -6.17 -15.50
C VAL A 284 17.14 -5.93 -15.79
N ALA A 285 16.33 -5.66 -14.76
CA ALA A 285 14.93 -5.25 -14.96
C ALA A 285 14.83 -3.73 -14.90
N VAL A 286 14.21 -3.11 -15.91
CA VAL A 286 14.13 -1.65 -16.05
C VAL A 286 12.69 -1.20 -16.18
N GLY A 287 12.29 -0.25 -15.32
CA GLY A 287 10.97 0.37 -15.38
C GLY A 287 10.92 1.56 -16.32
N GLY A 288 9.83 1.72 -17.05
CA GLY A 288 9.68 2.83 -17.99
C GLY A 288 8.33 2.88 -18.69
N THR A 289 8.08 4.00 -19.36
CA THR A 289 6.93 4.13 -20.25
C THR A 289 7.26 3.46 -21.58
N ALA A 290 6.41 2.56 -22.05
CA ALA A 290 6.56 1.89 -23.34
C ALA A 290 5.41 2.25 -24.27
N TYR A 291 5.73 2.59 -25.52
CA TYR A 291 4.77 2.91 -26.56
C TYR A 291 4.53 1.70 -27.47
N GLY A 292 3.27 1.33 -27.64
CA GLY A 292 2.84 0.32 -28.61
C GLY A 292 2.95 0.84 -30.05
N ALA A 293 2.89 -0.08 -31.02
CA ALA A 293 2.84 0.28 -32.45
C ALA A 293 1.59 1.13 -32.81
N ASP A 294 0.55 1.07 -31.97
CA ASP A 294 -0.67 1.90 -32.06
C ASP A 294 -0.51 3.27 -31.40
N GLY A 295 0.68 3.61 -30.90
CA GLY A 295 0.99 4.88 -30.24
C GLY A 295 0.51 4.98 -28.79
N ARG A 296 -0.18 3.95 -28.26
CA ARG A 296 -0.67 3.99 -26.88
C ARG A 296 0.45 3.69 -25.89
N ALA A 297 0.48 4.46 -24.82
CA ALA A 297 1.44 4.29 -23.73
C ALA A 297 1.03 3.18 -22.76
N SER A 298 2.01 2.55 -22.13
CA SER A 298 1.82 1.66 -20.99
C SER A 298 3.02 1.75 -20.06
N ASN A 299 2.78 1.62 -18.75
CA ASN A 299 3.84 1.60 -17.75
C ASN A 299 4.35 0.16 -17.57
N ARG A 300 5.63 -0.08 -17.85
CA ARG A 300 6.19 -1.43 -17.92
C ARG A 300 7.47 -1.60 -17.12
N MET A 301 7.69 -2.83 -16.67
CA MET A 301 9.01 -3.37 -16.38
C MET A 301 9.44 -4.24 -17.56
N ILE A 302 10.70 -4.12 -18.00
CA ILE A 302 11.24 -4.96 -19.08
C ILE A 302 12.57 -5.59 -18.65
N LEU A 303 12.75 -6.89 -18.95
CA LEU A 303 13.90 -7.70 -18.56
C LEU A 303 14.97 -7.75 -19.64
N TRP A 304 16.13 -7.18 -19.34
CA TRP A 304 17.30 -7.19 -20.21
C TRP A 304 18.22 -8.35 -19.82
N SER A 305 18.38 -9.28 -20.76
CA SER A 305 19.29 -10.41 -20.66
C SER A 305 20.66 -10.03 -21.22
N PRO A 306 21.78 -10.37 -20.55
CA PRO A 306 23.12 -10.02 -21.02
C PRO A 306 23.42 -10.49 -22.46
N GLN A 307 22.84 -11.61 -22.89
CA GLN A 307 23.12 -12.20 -24.20
C GLN A 307 22.08 -11.86 -25.27
N ARG A 308 20.85 -11.53 -24.85
CA ARG A 308 19.69 -11.41 -25.76
C ARG A 308 19.09 -10.01 -25.82
N GLY A 309 19.52 -9.08 -24.95
CA GLY A 309 18.87 -7.78 -24.79
C GLY A 309 17.47 -7.94 -24.21
N ALA A 310 16.49 -7.21 -24.76
CA ALA A 310 15.10 -7.25 -24.35
C ALA A 310 14.45 -8.65 -24.45
N THR A 311 13.84 -9.15 -23.36
CA THR A 311 13.23 -10.49 -23.34
C THR A 311 11.80 -10.53 -22.80
N GLU A 312 11.62 -10.43 -21.49
CA GLU A 312 10.32 -10.48 -20.83
C GLU A 312 9.81 -9.08 -20.48
N GLU A 313 8.48 -8.92 -20.40
CA GLU A 313 7.86 -7.65 -20.03
C GLU A 313 6.64 -7.83 -19.12
N TYR A 314 6.42 -6.85 -18.25
CA TYR A 314 5.27 -6.75 -17.36
C TYR A 314 4.67 -5.36 -17.53
N ALA A 315 3.39 -5.29 -17.89
CA ALA A 315 2.63 -4.05 -17.91
C ALA A 315 1.82 -3.91 -16.62
N LYS A 316 1.85 -2.72 -16.02
CA LYS A 316 1.14 -2.37 -14.79
C LYS A 316 -0.35 -2.72 -14.90
N GLN A 317 -0.85 -3.53 -13.98
CA GLN A 317 -2.26 -3.95 -13.87
C GLN A 317 -3.13 -2.83 -13.30
N GLN A 318 -2.71 -2.20 -12.19
CA GLN A 318 -3.47 -1.14 -11.53
C GLN A 318 -2.96 0.25 -11.92
N LEU A 319 -3.67 0.89 -12.85
CA LEU A 319 -3.38 2.26 -13.24
C LEU A 319 -3.82 3.27 -12.16
N VAL A 320 -3.09 4.37 -12.08
CA VAL A 320 -3.34 5.51 -11.18
C VAL A 320 -4.36 6.45 -11.83
N PRO A 321 -5.55 6.64 -11.23
CA PRO A 321 -6.54 7.60 -11.73
C PRO A 321 -6.00 9.02 -11.73
N PHE A 322 -6.34 9.78 -12.77
CA PHE A 322 -5.88 11.15 -13.05
C PHE A 322 -4.37 11.31 -13.26
N SER A 323 -3.61 10.21 -13.36
CA SER A 323 -2.19 10.25 -13.72
C SER A 323 -1.89 9.38 -14.93
N GLU A 324 -2.39 8.15 -14.96
CA GLU A 324 -2.18 7.20 -16.07
C GLU A 324 -3.43 7.04 -16.93
N PHE A 325 -4.60 7.40 -16.39
CA PHE A 325 -5.83 7.55 -17.15
C PHE A 325 -6.75 8.61 -16.54
N VAL A 326 -7.71 9.15 -17.28
CA VAL A 326 -8.63 10.20 -16.82
C VAL A 326 -10.07 9.68 -16.65
N PRO A 327 -10.53 9.40 -15.42
CA PRO A 327 -11.92 9.10 -15.15
C PRO A 327 -12.85 10.26 -15.53
N LEU A 328 -14.02 9.95 -16.10
CA LEU A 328 -15.04 10.94 -16.47
C LEU A 328 -14.46 12.12 -17.26
N ARG A 329 -13.61 11.87 -18.26
CA ARG A 329 -12.85 12.88 -19.00
C ARG A 329 -13.68 14.11 -19.39
N ALA A 330 -14.92 13.94 -19.86
CA ALA A 330 -15.79 15.06 -20.20
C ALA A 330 -16.07 16.02 -19.03
N VAL A 331 -16.24 15.49 -17.81
CA VAL A 331 -16.44 16.30 -16.60
C VAL A 331 -15.10 16.89 -16.14
N ALA A 332 -14.03 16.11 -16.16
CA ALA A 332 -12.70 16.56 -15.76
C ALA A 332 -12.19 17.70 -16.67
N ALA A 333 -12.39 17.59 -17.99
CA ALA A 333 -12.00 18.61 -18.97
C ALA A 333 -12.73 19.95 -18.76
N ALA A 334 -13.94 19.90 -18.19
CA ALA A 334 -14.71 21.11 -17.89
C ALA A 334 -14.13 21.92 -16.71
N VAL A 335 -13.29 21.29 -15.87
CA VAL A 335 -12.74 21.89 -14.65
C VAL A 335 -11.20 21.98 -14.65
N THR A 336 -10.52 21.26 -15.54
CA THR A 336 -9.06 21.31 -15.67
C THR A 336 -8.59 21.05 -17.11
N PRO A 337 -7.59 21.79 -17.62
CA PRO A 337 -6.98 21.55 -18.93
C PRO A 337 -6.05 20.32 -18.94
N PHE A 338 -5.80 19.68 -17.79
CA PHE A 338 -4.89 18.54 -17.66
C PHE A 338 -5.38 17.25 -18.32
N THR A 339 -6.62 17.24 -18.79
CA THR A 339 -7.16 16.09 -19.53
C THR A 339 -6.63 15.98 -20.95
N ASP A 340 -5.92 16.99 -21.43
CA ASP A 340 -5.43 17.08 -22.81
C ASP A 340 -4.02 16.49 -22.89
N ASP A 341 -3.91 15.18 -22.62
CA ASP A 341 -2.70 14.40 -22.88
C ASP A 341 -2.73 13.84 -24.31
N PRO A 342 -1.82 14.25 -25.21
CA PRO A 342 -1.73 13.73 -26.57
C PRO A 342 -1.51 12.21 -26.64
N ALA A 343 -0.89 11.61 -25.61
CA ALA A 343 -0.66 10.17 -25.53
C ALA A 343 -1.92 9.37 -25.14
N GLY A 344 -2.97 10.04 -24.67
CA GLY A 344 -4.21 9.42 -24.24
C GLY A 344 -4.08 8.59 -22.95
N ASP A 345 -5.10 7.77 -22.66
CA ASP A 345 -5.07 6.87 -21.51
C ASP A 345 -4.07 5.73 -21.71
N MET A 346 -3.27 5.44 -20.68
CA MET A 346 -2.38 4.29 -20.68
C MET A 346 -3.17 2.97 -20.71
N VAL A 347 -2.56 1.95 -21.30
CA VAL A 347 -3.10 0.58 -21.35
C VAL A 347 -2.62 -0.21 -20.14
N SER A 348 -3.55 -0.82 -19.40
CA SER A 348 -3.24 -1.71 -18.27
C SER A 348 -2.85 -3.11 -18.73
N GLY A 349 -1.99 -3.77 -17.96
CA GLY A 349 -1.72 -5.21 -18.09
C GLY A 349 -2.84 -6.07 -17.50
N ASP A 350 -2.87 -7.34 -17.90
CA ASP A 350 -3.86 -8.34 -17.50
C ASP A 350 -3.25 -9.63 -16.93
N ARG A 351 -1.92 -9.63 -16.71
CA ARG A 351 -1.16 -10.82 -16.27
C ARG A 351 -0.24 -10.48 -15.10
N PRO A 352 0.07 -11.45 -14.23
CA PRO A 352 1.04 -11.27 -13.16
C PRO A 352 2.44 -11.03 -13.74
N GLY A 353 3.16 -10.03 -13.23
CA GLY A 353 4.53 -9.75 -13.61
C GLY A 353 5.52 -10.61 -12.86
N VAL A 354 5.92 -11.75 -13.42
CA VAL A 354 6.98 -12.61 -12.85
C VAL A 354 8.03 -12.89 -13.90
N PHE A 355 9.29 -12.55 -13.61
CA PHE A 355 10.43 -12.78 -14.49
C PHE A 355 11.37 -13.84 -13.93
N ASP A 356 12.00 -14.60 -14.83
CA ASP A 356 13.11 -15.50 -14.50
C ASP A 356 14.44 -14.72 -14.59
N MET A 357 14.93 -14.21 -13.44
CA MET A 357 16.12 -13.37 -13.33
C MET A 357 17.30 -14.13 -12.70
N GLY A 358 17.97 -14.95 -13.52
CA GLY A 358 19.12 -15.73 -13.07
C GLY A 358 18.67 -16.88 -12.17
N SER A 359 19.08 -16.86 -10.90
CA SER A 359 18.68 -17.87 -9.91
C SER A 359 17.34 -17.59 -9.22
N ALA A 360 16.75 -16.41 -9.44
CA ALA A 360 15.55 -15.97 -8.75
C ALA A 360 14.36 -15.75 -9.69
N ARG A 361 13.17 -16.18 -9.26
CA ARG A 361 11.90 -15.74 -9.81
C ARG A 361 11.43 -14.46 -9.14
N VAL A 362 11.29 -13.37 -9.90
CA VAL A 362 11.05 -12.04 -9.37
C VAL A 362 9.66 -11.56 -9.76
N GLY A 363 8.80 -11.31 -8.77
CA GLY A 363 7.46 -10.76 -8.94
C GLY A 363 7.45 -9.23 -8.80
N PHE A 364 6.67 -8.53 -9.63
CA PHE A 364 6.64 -7.07 -9.66
C PHE A 364 5.27 -6.50 -9.26
N ALA A 365 5.30 -5.36 -8.57
CA ALA A 365 4.15 -4.46 -8.39
C ALA A 365 4.62 -3.02 -8.54
N ILE A 366 4.31 -2.39 -9.67
CA ILE A 366 4.79 -1.06 -10.02
C ILE A 366 4.08 -0.02 -9.17
N CYS A 367 4.86 0.70 -8.36
CA CYS A 367 4.48 1.94 -7.69
C CYS A 367 3.21 1.80 -6.82
N TYR A 368 2.09 2.29 -7.34
CA TYR A 368 0.78 2.31 -6.69
C TYR A 368 0.22 0.90 -6.41
N GLU A 369 0.67 -0.11 -7.17
CA GLU A 369 0.20 -1.49 -7.08
C GLU A 369 0.47 -2.16 -5.74
N VAL A 370 1.51 -1.74 -5.00
CA VAL A 370 1.82 -2.30 -3.67
C VAL A 370 0.66 -2.14 -2.68
N ALA A 371 -0.18 -1.12 -2.87
CA ALA A 371 -1.34 -0.86 -2.03
C ALA A 371 -2.52 -1.82 -2.29
N TYR A 372 -2.49 -2.57 -3.40
CA TYR A 372 -3.54 -3.47 -3.85
C TYR A 372 -3.21 -4.92 -3.55
N ASP A 373 -4.16 -5.64 -2.96
CA ASP A 373 -3.92 -6.99 -2.44
C ASP A 373 -3.67 -8.02 -3.56
N TYR A 374 -4.29 -7.84 -4.72
CA TYR A 374 -4.30 -8.87 -5.77
C TYR A 374 -2.98 -8.98 -6.54
N VAL A 375 -2.30 -7.88 -6.85
CA VAL A 375 -1.10 -7.86 -7.72
C VAL A 375 0.01 -8.76 -7.18
N LEU A 376 0.43 -8.54 -5.92
CA LEU A 376 1.49 -9.35 -5.31
C LEU A 376 1.02 -10.74 -4.87
N THR A 377 -0.28 -10.92 -4.59
CA THR A 377 -0.85 -12.25 -4.37
C THR A 377 -0.74 -13.10 -5.63
N GLU A 378 -1.10 -12.55 -6.79
CA GLU A 378 -1.02 -13.22 -8.09
C GLU A 378 0.43 -13.52 -8.48
N ALA A 379 1.33 -12.55 -8.34
CA ALA A 379 2.76 -12.75 -8.61
C ALA A 379 3.37 -13.85 -7.72
N THR A 380 3.05 -13.86 -6.42
CA THR A 380 3.53 -14.91 -5.49
C THR A 380 2.96 -16.29 -5.85
N ARG A 381 1.68 -16.36 -6.22
CA ARG A 381 1.04 -17.62 -6.68
C ARG A 381 1.59 -18.11 -8.03
N ALA A 382 2.06 -17.20 -8.87
CA ALA A 382 2.77 -17.51 -10.11
C ALA A 382 4.23 -17.96 -9.87
N GLY A 383 4.67 -18.06 -8.62
CA GLY A 383 5.95 -18.65 -8.23
C GLY A 383 7.06 -17.63 -7.95
N ALA A 384 6.73 -16.36 -7.75
CA ALA A 384 7.72 -15.36 -7.32
C ALA A 384 8.36 -15.77 -5.97
N GLN A 385 9.69 -15.75 -5.93
CA GLN A 385 10.54 -16.05 -4.78
C GLN A 385 11.07 -14.78 -4.10
N LEU A 386 11.09 -13.68 -4.85
CA LEU A 386 11.44 -12.32 -4.46
C LEU A 386 10.37 -11.37 -5.04
N LEU A 387 10.00 -10.32 -4.31
CA LEU A 387 9.08 -9.30 -4.79
C LEU A 387 9.82 -7.97 -4.98
N VAL A 388 9.47 -7.22 -6.01
CA VAL A 388 10.06 -5.92 -6.34
C VAL A 388 8.95 -4.89 -6.53
N VAL A 389 9.12 -3.73 -5.89
CA VAL A 389 8.24 -2.57 -6.02
C VAL A 389 9.04 -1.44 -6.67
N PRO A 390 9.08 -1.38 -8.02
CA PRO A 390 9.70 -0.27 -8.73
C PRO A 390 8.77 0.95 -8.64
N THR A 391 9.29 2.12 -8.32
CA THR A 391 8.46 3.31 -8.07
C THR A 391 9.18 4.60 -8.45
N ASN A 392 8.44 5.57 -8.96
CA ASN A 392 8.92 6.92 -9.21
C ASN A 392 8.31 7.86 -8.17
N ASN A 393 9.01 8.07 -7.06
CA ASN A 393 8.55 8.99 -6.02
C ASN A 393 8.90 10.46 -6.31
N ALA A 394 9.59 10.79 -7.40
CA ALA A 394 10.04 12.16 -7.70
C ALA A 394 8.88 13.13 -7.92
N TRP A 395 7.75 12.61 -8.39
CA TRP A 395 6.48 13.31 -8.49
C TRP A 395 6.02 13.95 -7.18
N PHE A 396 6.37 13.37 -6.04
CA PHE A 396 5.80 13.72 -4.74
C PHE A 396 6.76 14.50 -3.84
N GLY A 397 7.91 14.93 -4.36
CA GLY A 397 8.89 15.72 -3.60
C GLY A 397 9.41 15.01 -2.34
N ARG A 398 10.01 15.79 -1.44
CA ARG A 398 10.50 15.31 -0.13
C ARG A 398 9.36 15.18 0.90
N THR A 399 8.39 14.31 0.61
CA THR A 399 7.18 14.13 1.44
C THR A 399 7.10 12.77 2.14
N GLU A 400 6.06 12.57 2.95
CA GLU A 400 5.83 11.32 3.68
C GLU A 400 5.38 10.15 2.78
N MET A 401 5.03 10.41 1.52
CA MET A 401 4.49 9.42 0.58
C MET A 401 5.41 8.20 0.44
N THR A 402 6.73 8.42 0.28
CA THR A 402 7.71 7.33 0.14
C THR A 402 7.73 6.40 1.36
N TYR A 403 7.57 6.94 2.57
CA TYR A 403 7.53 6.14 3.80
C TYR A 403 6.18 5.42 3.97
N GLN A 404 5.09 6.04 3.51
CA GLN A 404 3.77 5.41 3.48
C GLN A 404 3.77 4.21 2.51
N GLN A 405 4.40 4.34 1.34
CA GLN A 405 4.58 3.25 0.38
C GLN A 405 5.52 2.15 0.91
N LEU A 406 6.63 2.53 1.56
CA LEU A 406 7.54 1.57 2.20
C LEU A 406 6.84 0.76 3.30
N ALA A 407 5.94 1.38 4.07
CA ALA A 407 5.15 0.65 5.06
C ALA A 407 4.20 -0.37 4.44
N MET A 408 3.64 -0.08 3.26
CA MET A 408 2.88 -1.06 2.49
C MET A 408 3.77 -2.22 2.06
N ALA A 409 4.95 -1.93 1.50
CA ALA A 409 5.93 -2.96 1.10
C ALA A 409 6.34 -3.86 2.28
N ARG A 410 6.54 -3.29 3.47
CA ARG A 410 6.81 -4.03 4.71
C ARG A 410 5.69 -4.98 5.11
N LEU A 411 4.44 -4.53 5.00
CA LEU A 411 3.28 -5.40 5.21
C LEU A 411 3.25 -6.54 4.18
N ARG A 412 3.50 -6.24 2.89
CA ARG A 412 3.50 -7.23 1.81
C ARG A 412 4.58 -8.30 1.96
N ALA A 413 5.74 -7.93 2.50
CA ALA A 413 6.81 -8.88 2.79
C ALA A 413 6.35 -9.99 3.74
N VAL A 414 5.68 -9.60 4.84
CA VAL A 414 5.13 -10.54 5.84
C VAL A 414 3.91 -11.27 5.30
N GLU A 415 3.04 -10.57 4.58
CA GLU A 415 1.84 -11.15 3.98
C GLU A 415 2.18 -12.26 3.01
N HIS A 416 3.26 -12.14 2.24
CA HIS A 416 3.67 -13.14 1.25
C HIS A 416 4.80 -14.06 1.70
N GLY A 417 5.45 -13.77 2.83
CA GLY A 417 6.62 -14.53 3.29
C GLY A 417 7.76 -14.43 2.29
N ARG A 418 7.98 -13.22 1.76
CA ARG A 418 8.96 -12.91 0.71
C ARG A 418 9.78 -11.70 1.11
N ALA A 419 11.05 -11.68 0.73
CA ALA A 419 11.77 -10.42 0.72
C ALA A 419 11.14 -9.49 -0.33
N VAL A 420 11.10 -8.19 -0.01
CA VAL A 420 10.59 -7.14 -0.90
C VAL A 420 11.70 -6.12 -1.14
N VAL A 421 11.97 -5.83 -2.40
CA VAL A 421 12.93 -4.82 -2.83
C VAL A 421 12.15 -3.61 -3.34
N VAL A 422 12.23 -2.50 -2.63
CA VAL A 422 11.69 -1.21 -3.09
C VAL A 422 12.77 -0.51 -3.88
N ALA A 423 12.53 -0.32 -5.18
CA ALA A 423 13.44 0.37 -6.09
C ALA A 423 12.81 1.71 -6.47
N SER A 424 13.35 2.80 -5.94
CA SER A 424 12.79 4.13 -6.12
C SER A 424 13.70 5.02 -6.98
N THR A 425 13.10 5.88 -7.82
CA THR A 425 13.82 6.89 -8.61
C THR A 425 14.49 7.95 -7.74
N SER A 426 13.77 8.50 -6.75
CA SER A 426 14.27 9.57 -5.86
C SER A 426 13.71 9.54 -4.43
N GLY A 427 12.69 8.72 -4.14
CA GLY A 427 12.30 8.39 -2.76
C GLY A 427 13.26 7.37 -2.13
N VAL A 428 12.84 6.77 -1.02
CA VAL A 428 13.63 5.76 -0.30
C VAL A 428 13.55 4.42 -1.02
N SER A 429 14.68 3.96 -1.57
CA SER A 429 14.86 2.55 -1.94
C SER A 429 15.19 1.74 -0.70
N ALA A 430 14.73 0.49 -0.61
CA ALA A 430 14.91 -0.33 0.59
C ALA A 430 14.88 -1.84 0.33
N ILE A 431 15.58 -2.58 1.18
CA ILE A 431 15.49 -4.05 1.26
C ILE A 431 14.71 -4.44 2.51
N VAL A 432 13.58 -5.10 2.30
CA VAL A 432 12.67 -5.55 3.33
C VAL A 432 12.73 -7.07 3.41
N GLN A 433 12.99 -7.61 4.59
CA GLN A 433 13.05 -9.05 4.84
C GLN A 433 11.65 -9.66 4.99
N PRO A 434 11.48 -11.00 4.91
CA PRO A 434 10.17 -11.65 5.02
C PRO A 434 9.41 -11.38 6.33
N ASP A 435 10.08 -10.91 7.39
CA ASP A 435 9.49 -10.46 8.66
C ASP A 435 9.09 -8.98 8.68
N GLY A 436 9.26 -8.27 7.55
CA GLY A 436 8.96 -6.85 7.40
C GLY A 436 10.06 -5.92 7.92
N ARG A 437 11.20 -6.45 8.36
CA ARG A 437 12.35 -5.63 8.80
C ARG A 437 13.09 -5.02 7.62
N VAL A 438 13.35 -3.73 7.68
CA VAL A 438 14.21 -3.04 6.71
C VAL A 438 15.67 -3.31 7.09
N THR A 439 16.44 -3.88 6.17
CA THR A 439 17.87 -4.21 6.36
C THR A 439 18.79 -3.12 5.84
N ARG A 440 18.39 -2.48 4.74
CA ARG A 440 19.15 -1.40 4.11
C ARG A 440 18.20 -0.45 3.40
N SER A 441 18.55 0.83 3.35
CA SER A 441 17.78 1.86 2.63
C SER A 441 18.69 3.00 2.15
N THR A 442 18.29 3.66 1.07
CA THR A 442 18.95 4.86 0.52
C THR A 442 18.36 6.15 1.10
N GLY A 443 19.03 7.28 0.87
CA GLY A 443 18.47 8.61 1.14
C GLY A 443 17.49 9.06 0.05
N GLN A 444 16.61 10.01 0.37
CA GLN A 444 15.76 10.68 -0.63
C GLN A 444 16.56 11.70 -1.45
N PHE A 445 16.28 11.74 -2.75
CA PHE A 445 16.89 12.59 -3.77
C PHE A 445 18.42 12.47 -3.80
N THR A 446 18.90 11.25 -3.73
CA THR A 446 20.32 10.87 -3.83
C THR A 446 20.51 9.96 -5.03
N ALA A 447 21.69 10.03 -5.65
CA ALA A 447 22.12 9.04 -6.64
C ALA A 447 22.94 7.97 -5.90
N GLU A 448 22.35 6.79 -5.71
CA GLU A 448 22.91 5.72 -4.88
C GLU A 448 22.62 4.34 -5.49
N SER A 449 23.52 3.39 -5.23
CA SER A 449 23.29 1.98 -5.54
C SER A 449 23.33 1.16 -4.26
N MET A 450 22.40 0.23 -4.14
CA MET A 450 22.29 -0.65 -2.97
C MET A 450 22.44 -2.10 -3.44
N VAL A 451 23.37 -2.84 -2.84
CA VAL A 451 23.62 -4.26 -3.16
C VAL A 451 23.46 -5.07 -1.88
N GLU A 452 22.48 -5.96 -1.84
CA GLU A 452 22.13 -6.69 -0.62
C GLU A 452 21.74 -8.14 -0.93
N ARG A 453 22.05 -9.05 -0.02
CA ARG A 453 21.62 -10.45 -0.14
C ARG A 453 20.22 -10.63 0.46
N VAL A 454 19.34 -11.29 -0.29
CA VAL A 454 17.97 -11.61 0.14
C VAL A 454 17.70 -13.11 0.09
N PRO A 455 16.90 -13.65 1.03
CA PRO A 455 16.48 -15.05 1.01
C PRO A 455 15.47 -15.29 -0.13
N LEU A 456 15.62 -16.41 -0.84
CA LEU A 456 14.63 -16.90 -1.80
C LEU A 456 13.76 -17.97 -1.13
N ARG A 457 12.44 -17.77 -1.19
CA ARG A 457 11.45 -18.64 -0.54
C ARG A 457 10.42 -19.16 -1.53
N LEU A 458 9.95 -20.38 -1.34
CA LEU A 458 8.88 -21.02 -2.11
C LEU A 458 7.60 -21.19 -1.30
N SER A 459 7.69 -21.39 0.02
CA SER A 459 6.53 -21.55 0.90
C SER A 459 5.56 -20.39 0.75
N THR A 460 4.27 -20.67 0.74
CA THR A 460 3.24 -19.63 0.69
C THR A 460 2.59 -19.48 2.05
N THR A 461 2.45 -18.26 2.52
CA THR A 461 1.70 -17.95 3.74
C THR A 461 0.22 -18.34 3.60
N VAL A 462 -0.47 -18.46 4.74
CA VAL A 462 -1.92 -18.73 4.77
C VAL A 462 -2.67 -17.58 4.08
N ALA A 463 -2.23 -16.34 4.30
CA ALA A 463 -2.79 -15.16 3.62
C ALA A 463 -2.69 -15.26 2.10
N THR A 464 -1.52 -15.61 1.56
CA THR A 464 -1.34 -15.78 0.10
C THR A 464 -2.19 -16.91 -0.44
N ARG A 465 -2.31 -18.03 0.28
CA ARG A 465 -3.13 -19.17 -0.13
C ARG A 465 -4.61 -18.82 -0.22
N PHE A 466 -5.15 -18.09 0.76
CA PHE A 466 -6.56 -17.73 0.80
C PHE A 466 -6.91 -16.44 0.04
N GLY A 467 -5.93 -15.57 -0.21
CA GLY A 467 -6.12 -14.31 -0.96
C GLY A 467 -7.23 -13.46 -0.34
N SER A 468 -8.27 -13.14 -1.11
CA SER A 468 -9.38 -12.28 -0.68
C SER A 468 -10.40 -12.94 0.25
N VAL A 469 -10.31 -14.24 0.52
CA VAL A 469 -11.30 -14.96 1.36
C VAL A 469 -11.47 -14.35 2.76
N PRO A 470 -10.42 -13.98 3.53
CA PRO A 470 -10.58 -13.34 4.83
C PRO A 470 -11.38 -12.04 4.75
N GLU A 471 -11.18 -11.25 3.68
CA GLU A 471 -11.95 -10.03 3.44
C GLU A 471 -13.43 -10.33 3.26
N TRP A 472 -13.77 -11.26 2.37
CA TRP A 472 -15.16 -11.64 2.10
C TRP A 472 -15.89 -12.14 3.35
N VAL A 473 -15.21 -12.91 4.19
CA VAL A 473 -15.75 -13.40 5.47
C VAL A 473 -16.07 -12.22 6.40
N VAL A 474 -15.11 -11.32 6.62
CA VAL A 474 -15.29 -10.17 7.54
C VAL A 474 -16.35 -9.20 7.01
N VAL A 475 -16.35 -8.91 5.70
CA VAL A 475 -17.35 -8.07 5.04
C VAL A 475 -18.75 -8.67 5.18
N SER A 476 -18.90 -9.98 4.94
CA SER A 476 -20.18 -10.68 5.10
C SER A 476 -20.72 -10.56 6.52
N PHE A 477 -19.85 -10.75 7.53
CA PHE A 477 -20.24 -10.55 8.92
C PHE A 477 -20.65 -9.11 9.22
N ALA A 478 -19.95 -8.11 8.68
CA ALA A 478 -20.30 -6.71 8.85
C ALA A 478 -21.69 -6.41 8.26
N VAL A 479 -21.96 -6.88 7.05
CA VAL A 479 -23.25 -6.68 6.35
C VAL A 479 -24.39 -7.31 7.15
N VAL A 480 -24.24 -8.57 7.59
CA VAL A 480 -25.24 -9.25 8.40
C VAL A 480 -25.48 -8.52 9.72
N ALA A 481 -24.43 -8.10 10.41
CA ALA A 481 -24.54 -7.38 11.68
C ALA A 481 -25.28 -6.04 11.51
N VAL A 482 -24.95 -5.28 10.46
CA VAL A 482 -25.65 -4.03 10.14
C VAL A 482 -27.12 -4.30 9.83
N ALA A 483 -27.44 -5.29 8.99
CA ALA A 483 -28.83 -5.66 8.67
C ALA A 483 -29.65 -6.06 9.91
N VAL A 484 -29.07 -6.87 10.81
CA VAL A 484 -29.70 -7.24 12.09
C VAL A 484 -29.93 -6.01 12.97
N ALA A 485 -28.97 -5.09 13.04
CA ALA A 485 -29.11 -3.87 13.81
C ALA A 485 -30.23 -2.97 13.26
N PHE A 486 -30.40 -2.88 11.94
CA PHE A 486 -31.51 -2.16 11.31
C PHE A 486 -32.87 -2.81 11.64
N ARG A 487 -32.98 -4.15 11.51
CA ARG A 487 -34.24 -4.87 11.82
C ARG A 487 -34.69 -4.68 13.27
N ARG A 488 -33.76 -4.77 14.23
CA ARG A 488 -34.09 -4.58 15.66
C ARG A 488 -34.65 -3.20 15.97
N GLN A 489 -34.21 -2.15 15.27
CA GLN A 489 -34.72 -0.80 15.47
C GLN A 489 -36.18 -0.65 15.00
N VAL A 490 -36.53 -1.24 13.86
CA VAL A 490 -37.90 -1.20 13.31
C VAL A 490 -38.87 -1.92 14.25
N VAL A 491 -38.48 -3.06 14.81
CA VAL A 491 -39.32 -3.80 15.76
C VAL A 491 -39.55 -3.00 17.06
N THR A 492 -38.53 -2.31 17.58
CA THR A 492 -38.69 -1.46 18.77
C THR A 492 -39.50 -0.18 18.53
N SER A 493 -39.54 0.35 17.31
CA SER A 493 -40.36 1.53 16.98
C SER A 493 -41.84 1.19 16.71
N HIS A 494 -42.16 -0.08 16.47
CA HIS A 494 -43.52 -0.57 16.19
C HIS A 494 -44.17 -1.30 17.37
N SER A 495 -43.56 -1.29 18.57
CA SER A 495 -44.31 -1.58 19.81
C SER A 495 -44.90 -0.27 20.35
N PRO A 496 -46.17 0.06 20.06
CA PRO A 496 -46.89 1.00 20.90
C PRO A 496 -46.94 0.41 22.31
N GLY A 497 -46.78 1.27 23.32
CA GLY A 497 -46.71 0.87 24.72
C GLY A 497 -47.82 -0.11 25.11
N LYS A 498 -47.43 -1.18 25.79
CA LYS A 498 -48.32 -1.87 26.71
C LYS A 498 -48.25 -1.18 28.06
#